data_AF-A0A7S2GQR9-F1
#
_entry.id   AF-A0A7S2GQR9-F1
#
_cell.length_a   1.000
_cell.length_b   1.000
_cell.length_c   1.000
_cell.angle_alpha   90.00
_cell.angle_beta   90.00
_cell.angle_gamma   90.00
#
_symmetry.space_group_name_H-M   'P 1'
#
loop_
_entity.id
_entity.type
_entity.pdbx_description
1 polymer ?
#
loop_
_entity_poly.entity_id
_entity_poly.type
_entity_poly.pdbx_seq_one_letter_code
_entity_poly.pdbx_strand_id
1 'polypeptide(L)'
;MRPQKGTGQARAGHSRPPHWRHGAVAHGPRGETIWTFKLNKKVRRLGLLTALSQKLSEGRLHVVDSLATESLKTRALEQRLVHQGWTDKILFVDDLLTGDSFFRKASSNLPYVHTLPSIGLNVYDILKATDVVLTVDAVAALEERLSS
;
A
#
# COMPACT_ATOMS: atom_id res chain seq x y z
N MET A 1 48.25 -20.80 -4.54
CA MET A 1 48.70 -20.53 -3.16
C MET A 1 50.18 -20.83 -3.11
N ARG A 2 51.02 -19.99 -2.50
CA ARG A 2 52.48 -20.09 -2.59
C ARG A 2 53.13 -20.07 -1.20
N PRO A 3 54.35 -20.62 -1.04
CA PRO A 3 55.08 -20.56 0.23
C PRO A 3 55.25 -19.13 0.75
N GLN A 4 55.25 -18.97 2.07
CA GLN A 4 55.27 -17.66 2.75
C GLN A 4 56.56 -16.86 2.50
N LYS A 5 57.67 -17.54 2.23
CA LYS A 5 59.00 -16.95 1.98
C LYS A 5 59.68 -17.68 0.82
N GLY A 6 60.71 -17.06 0.23
CA GLY A 6 61.57 -17.67 -0.79
C GLY A 6 61.16 -17.45 -2.25
N THR A 7 59.99 -16.85 -2.52
CA THR A 7 59.47 -16.67 -3.89
C THR A 7 59.69 -15.26 -4.47
N GLY A 8 60.12 -14.28 -3.66
CA GLY A 8 60.31 -12.88 -4.10
C GLY A 8 59.02 -12.13 -4.49
N GLN A 9 57.86 -12.80 -4.42
CA GLN A 9 56.55 -12.26 -4.78
C GLN A 9 55.75 -11.84 -3.53
N ALA A 10 54.69 -11.04 -3.72
CA ALA A 10 53.78 -10.64 -2.64
C ALA A 10 53.18 -11.85 -1.89
N ARG A 11 52.85 -11.72 -0.61
CA ARG A 11 52.28 -12.84 0.16
C ARG A 11 50.85 -13.16 -0.31
N ALA A 12 50.51 -14.44 -0.43
CA ALA A 12 49.18 -14.89 -0.89
C ALA A 12 48.73 -16.13 -0.13
N GLY A 13 47.84 -15.94 0.85
CA GLY A 13 47.34 -17.00 1.75
C GLY A 13 46.00 -17.61 1.37
N HIS A 14 45.28 -17.07 0.39
CA HIS A 14 43.99 -17.60 -0.07
C HIS A 14 43.98 -17.67 -1.61
N SER A 15 43.25 -18.64 -2.18
CA SER A 15 43.17 -18.82 -3.64
C SER A 15 42.19 -17.87 -4.33
N ARG A 16 41.27 -17.26 -3.57
CA ARG A 16 40.23 -16.35 -4.09
C ARG A 16 40.06 -15.06 -3.28
N PRO A 17 41.13 -14.30 -2.94
CA PRO A 17 40.99 -13.05 -2.20
C PRO A 17 40.33 -11.97 -3.08
N PRO A 18 39.68 -10.96 -2.47
CA PRO A 18 38.85 -10.00 -3.21
C PRO A 18 39.60 -9.09 -4.18
N HIS A 19 40.91 -8.88 -3.98
CA HIS A 19 41.74 -8.06 -4.86
C HIS A 19 42.21 -8.79 -6.13
N TRP A 20 41.92 -10.10 -6.27
CA TRP A 20 42.25 -10.86 -7.47
C TRP A 20 41.13 -10.80 -8.50
N ARG A 21 41.51 -10.91 -9.78
CA ARG A 21 40.55 -11.13 -10.87
C ARG A 21 39.77 -12.42 -10.60
N HIS A 22 38.44 -12.35 -10.61
CA HIS A 22 37.52 -13.45 -10.23
C HIS A 22 37.64 -13.91 -8.76
N GLY A 23 38.19 -13.07 -7.87
CA GLY A 23 38.18 -13.26 -6.42
C GLY A 23 36.79 -13.13 -5.80
N ALA A 24 36.68 -13.38 -4.50
CA ALA A 24 35.43 -13.18 -3.76
C ALA A 24 35.04 -11.69 -3.67
N VAL A 25 33.76 -11.37 -3.46
CA VAL A 25 33.30 -9.99 -3.25
C VAL A 25 33.26 -9.70 -1.74
N ALA A 26 34.06 -8.75 -1.25
CA ALA A 26 34.23 -8.49 0.20
C ALA A 26 32.94 -7.99 0.90
N HIS A 27 32.22 -7.07 0.25
CA HIS A 27 30.98 -6.46 0.76
C HIS A 27 29.86 -6.54 -0.28
N GLY A 28 29.68 -7.72 -0.88
CA GLY A 28 28.56 -7.97 -1.79
C GLY A 28 27.21 -7.98 -1.05
N PRO A 29 26.09 -7.93 -1.78
CA PRO A 29 24.77 -8.09 -1.19
C PRO A 29 24.71 -9.41 -0.42
N ARG A 30 24.26 -9.33 0.84
CA ARG A 30 24.15 -10.47 1.75
C ARG A 30 22.68 -10.81 1.94
N GLY A 31 22.28 -12.01 1.53
CA GLY A 31 20.94 -12.55 1.77
C GLY A 31 19.80 -11.57 1.43
N GLU A 32 18.61 -11.85 1.97
CA GLU A 32 17.50 -10.92 1.91
C GLU A 32 17.67 -9.86 3.01
N THR A 33 17.66 -8.59 2.63
CA THR A 33 17.66 -7.49 3.58
C THR A 33 16.21 -7.18 3.97
N ILE A 34 15.89 -7.18 5.26
CA ILE A 34 14.54 -6.86 5.76
C ILE A 34 14.47 -5.36 6.03
N TRP A 35 13.69 -4.62 5.23
CA TRP A 35 13.49 -3.17 5.37
C TRP A 35 12.33 -2.77 6.30
N THR A 36 11.74 -3.74 7.02
CA THR A 36 10.56 -3.51 7.86
C THR A 36 10.96 -3.05 9.26
N PHE A 37 10.43 -1.91 9.71
CA PHE A 37 10.53 -1.43 11.09
C PHE A 37 9.16 -1.11 11.66
N LYS A 38 8.98 -1.33 12.97
CA LYS A 38 7.71 -1.08 13.67
C LYS A 38 7.63 0.37 14.13
N LEU A 39 6.50 1.01 13.87
CA LEU A 39 6.17 2.35 14.38
C LEU A 39 5.28 2.27 15.63
N ASN A 40 5.39 3.28 16.50
CA ASN A 40 4.53 3.43 17.66
C ASN A 40 3.05 3.50 17.25
N LYS A 41 2.18 2.82 17.99
CA LYS A 41 0.74 2.75 17.70
C LYS A 41 0.11 4.15 17.58
N LYS A 42 0.48 5.08 18.47
CA LYS A 42 0.00 6.47 18.47
C LYS A 42 0.34 7.23 17.18
N VAL A 43 1.56 7.04 16.66
CA VAL A 43 2.01 7.68 15.42
C VAL A 43 1.23 7.15 14.22
N ARG A 44 0.96 5.83 14.17
CA ARG A 44 0.14 5.23 13.10
C ARG A 44 -1.29 5.76 13.10
N ARG A 45 -1.91 5.89 14.29
CA ARG A 45 -3.25 6.48 14.46
C ARG A 45 -3.27 7.94 14.02
N LEU A 46 -2.28 8.73 14.46
CA LEU A 46 -2.14 10.13 14.06
C LEU A 46 -2.00 10.28 12.54
N GLY A 47 -1.21 9.41 11.88
CA GLY A 47 -1.05 9.43 10.43
C GLY A 47 -2.35 9.20 9.67
N LEU A 48 -3.20 8.27 10.15
CA LEU A 48 -4.52 8.04 9.57
C LEU A 48 -5.45 9.26 9.71
N LEU A 49 -5.54 9.81 10.92
CA LEU A 49 -6.35 11.01 11.19
C LEU A 49 -5.91 12.20 10.33
N THR A 50 -4.60 12.40 10.22
CA THR A 50 -4.02 13.49 9.43
C THR A 50 -4.33 13.31 7.94
N ALA A 51 -4.20 12.10 7.42
CA ALA A 51 -4.50 11.81 6.01
C ALA A 51 -5.99 12.05 5.68
N LEU A 52 -6.90 11.60 6.54
CA LEU A 52 -8.34 11.84 6.37
C LEU A 52 -8.68 13.33 6.50
N SER A 53 -8.11 14.01 7.49
CA SER A 53 -8.30 15.46 7.69
C SER A 53 -7.80 16.25 6.49
N GLN A 54 -6.67 15.88 5.90
CA GLN A 54 -6.15 16.49 4.69
C GLN A 54 -7.12 16.30 3.52
N LYS A 55 -7.61 15.07 3.26
CA LYS A 55 -8.58 14.81 2.19
C LYS A 55 -9.87 15.60 2.36
N LEU A 56 -10.35 15.75 3.59
CA LEU A 56 -11.49 16.60 3.89
C LEU A 56 -11.20 18.08 3.60
N SER A 57 -10.03 18.58 4.00
CA SER A 57 -9.63 19.98 3.74
C SER A 57 -9.47 20.29 2.25
N GLU A 58 -9.10 19.30 1.45
CA GLU A 58 -9.01 19.40 -0.02
C GLU A 58 -10.38 19.24 -0.72
N GLY A 59 -11.45 18.92 0.02
CA GLY A 59 -12.77 18.64 -0.56
C GLY A 59 -12.88 17.32 -1.31
N ARG A 60 -11.93 16.39 -1.09
CA ARG A 60 -11.78 15.10 -1.79
C ARG A 60 -12.21 13.90 -0.94
N LEU A 61 -12.90 14.16 0.17
CA LEU A 61 -13.51 13.15 1.02
C LEU A 61 -15.02 13.25 0.85
N HIS A 62 -15.63 12.15 0.43
CA HIS A 62 -17.06 12.05 0.18
C HIS A 62 -17.67 10.98 1.09
N VAL A 63 -18.86 11.26 1.60
CA VAL A 63 -19.64 10.31 2.39
C VAL A 63 -20.90 9.97 1.61
N VAL A 64 -21.20 8.67 1.49
CA VAL A 64 -22.37 8.15 0.80
C VAL A 64 -23.16 7.23 1.71
N ASP A 65 -24.48 7.17 1.55
CA ASP A 65 -25.31 6.27 2.36
C ASP A 65 -25.03 4.79 2.08
N SER A 66 -24.87 4.42 0.80
CA SER A 66 -24.66 3.03 0.41
C SER A 66 -23.95 2.90 -0.94
N LEU A 67 -23.17 1.83 -1.08
CA LEU A 67 -22.54 1.40 -2.34
C LEU A 67 -23.33 0.29 -3.05
N ALA A 68 -24.57 0.04 -2.65
CA ALA A 68 -25.41 -0.99 -3.27
C ALA A 68 -25.57 -0.76 -4.78
N THR A 69 -25.27 -1.79 -5.57
CA THR A 69 -25.43 -1.77 -7.03
C THR A 69 -26.29 -2.95 -7.45
N GLU A 70 -27.32 -2.70 -8.25
CA GLU A 70 -28.29 -3.71 -8.72
C GLU A 70 -27.70 -4.65 -9.80
N SER A 71 -26.54 -4.31 -10.35
CA SER A 71 -25.94 -4.93 -11.53
C SER A 71 -24.46 -5.25 -11.29
N LEU A 72 -24.00 -6.43 -11.71
CA LEU A 72 -22.57 -6.79 -11.73
C LEU A 72 -21.81 -6.19 -12.93
N LYS A 73 -22.47 -5.43 -13.81
CA LYS A 73 -21.83 -4.93 -15.04
C LYS A 73 -20.86 -3.80 -14.71
N THR A 74 -19.58 -4.06 -14.91
CA THR A 74 -18.45 -3.11 -14.78
C THR A 74 -18.70 -1.81 -15.57
N ARG A 75 -19.18 -1.93 -16.82
CA ARG A 75 -19.47 -0.78 -17.69
C ARG A 75 -20.56 0.14 -17.15
N ALA A 76 -21.58 -0.43 -16.48
CA ALA A 76 -22.65 0.37 -15.88
C ALA A 76 -22.13 1.14 -14.66
N LEU A 77 -21.23 0.53 -13.89
CA LEU A 77 -20.56 1.16 -12.76
C LEU A 77 -19.64 2.28 -13.24
N GLU A 78 -18.80 2.02 -14.24
CA GLU A 78 -17.91 3.03 -14.85
C GLU A 78 -18.68 4.26 -15.36
N GLN A 79 -19.80 4.06 -16.06
CA GLN A 79 -20.63 5.19 -16.53
C GLN A 79 -21.17 6.04 -15.38
N ARG A 80 -21.56 5.42 -14.26
CA ARG A 80 -22.00 6.14 -13.06
C ARG A 80 -20.86 6.93 -12.42
N LEU A 81 -19.67 6.34 -12.30
CA LEU A 81 -18.49 7.01 -11.75
C LEU A 81 -18.09 8.23 -12.58
N VAL A 82 -18.05 8.07 -13.91
CA VAL A 82 -17.74 9.16 -14.84
C VAL A 82 -18.78 10.28 -14.75
N HIS A 83 -20.07 9.94 -14.65
CA HIS A 83 -21.13 10.93 -14.47
C HIS A 83 -21.01 11.72 -13.16
N GLN A 84 -20.47 11.10 -12.10
CA GLN A 84 -20.19 11.77 -10.83
C GLN A 84 -18.89 12.59 -10.83
N GLY A 85 -18.12 12.57 -11.93
CA GLY A 85 -16.84 13.27 -12.04
C GLY A 85 -15.67 12.51 -11.40
N TRP A 86 -15.88 11.25 -11.02
CA TRP A 86 -14.87 10.40 -10.42
C TRP A 86 -14.10 9.63 -11.51
N THR A 87 -13.19 10.35 -12.17
CA THR A 87 -12.38 9.82 -13.29
C THR A 87 -10.97 9.40 -12.90
N ASP A 88 -10.49 9.85 -11.74
CA ASP A 88 -9.14 9.56 -11.24
C ASP A 88 -9.13 8.34 -10.30
N LYS A 89 -8.03 8.14 -9.57
CA LYS A 89 -7.91 7.05 -8.61
C LYS A 89 -8.85 7.27 -7.43
N ILE A 90 -9.79 6.37 -7.20
CA ILE A 90 -10.77 6.49 -6.11
C ILE A 90 -10.60 5.32 -5.15
N LEU A 91 -10.67 5.62 -3.86
CA LEU A 91 -10.75 4.62 -2.80
C LEU A 91 -12.17 4.59 -2.23
N PHE A 92 -12.85 3.46 -2.35
CA PHE A 92 -14.10 3.20 -1.65
C PHE A 92 -13.83 2.38 -0.39
N VAL A 93 -14.43 2.83 0.73
CA VAL A 93 -14.35 2.15 2.01
C VAL A 93 -15.75 1.80 2.49
N ASP A 94 -15.99 0.52 2.71
CA ASP A 94 -17.28 0.01 3.16
C ASP A 94 -17.13 -1.34 3.85
N ASP A 95 -17.81 -1.54 4.98
CA ASP A 95 -17.72 -2.77 5.77
C ASP A 95 -18.59 -3.91 5.24
N LEU A 96 -19.60 -3.58 4.44
CA LEU A 96 -20.40 -4.56 3.69
C LEU A 96 -19.60 -5.21 2.53
N LEU A 97 -18.37 -4.74 2.25
CA LEU A 97 -17.43 -5.36 1.31
C LEU A 97 -16.81 -6.67 1.82
N THR A 98 -17.15 -7.09 3.04
CA THR A 98 -16.74 -8.39 3.62
C THR A 98 -17.51 -9.57 2.98
N GLY A 99 -18.54 -9.30 2.17
CA GLY A 99 -19.33 -10.32 1.45
C GLY A 99 -19.26 -10.25 -0.07
N ASP A 100 -20.15 -11.03 -0.70
CA ASP A 100 -20.26 -11.26 -2.14
C ASP A 100 -20.96 -10.10 -2.89
N SER A 101 -20.63 -8.85 -2.52
CA SER A 101 -21.34 -7.67 -2.98
C SER A 101 -21.09 -7.40 -4.47
N PHE A 102 -22.18 -7.10 -5.20
CA PHE A 102 -22.12 -6.82 -6.63
C PHE A 102 -21.19 -5.64 -6.95
N PHE A 103 -21.11 -4.65 -6.06
CA PHE A 103 -20.20 -3.52 -6.19
C PHE A 103 -18.73 -3.94 -6.17
N ARG A 104 -18.31 -4.82 -5.23
CA ARG A 104 -16.93 -5.32 -5.17
C ARG A 104 -16.55 -6.06 -6.45
N LYS A 105 -17.46 -6.90 -6.95
CA LYS A 105 -17.26 -7.66 -8.20
C LYS A 105 -17.23 -6.75 -9.44
N ALA A 106 -18.05 -5.71 -9.47
CA ALA A 106 -18.11 -4.77 -10.59
C ALA A 106 -16.95 -3.76 -10.58
N SER A 107 -16.40 -3.42 -9.41
CA SER A 107 -15.28 -2.48 -9.26
C SER A 107 -13.91 -3.13 -9.39
N SER A 108 -13.76 -4.43 -9.08
CA SER A 108 -12.47 -5.12 -9.06
C SER A 108 -11.71 -5.12 -10.40
N ASN A 109 -12.44 -4.98 -11.52
CA ASN A 109 -11.85 -4.94 -12.86
C ASN A 109 -11.49 -3.51 -13.33
N LEU A 110 -11.85 -2.46 -12.57
CA LEU A 110 -11.56 -1.08 -12.93
C LEU A 110 -10.20 -0.66 -12.31
N PRO A 111 -9.20 -0.29 -13.12
CA PRO A 111 -7.83 -0.08 -12.64
C PRO A 111 -7.65 1.16 -11.75
N TYR A 112 -8.57 2.13 -11.85
CA TYR A 112 -8.58 3.36 -11.06
C TYR A 112 -9.44 3.26 -9.80
N VAL A 113 -10.19 2.17 -9.61
CA VAL A 113 -11.05 1.97 -8.45
C VAL A 113 -10.40 0.99 -7.48
N HIS A 114 -10.23 1.41 -6.23
CA HIS A 114 -9.78 0.54 -5.17
C HIS A 114 -10.88 0.42 -4.11
N THR A 115 -11.12 -0.79 -3.61
CA THR A 115 -12.13 -1.04 -2.57
C THR A 115 -11.47 -1.69 -1.35
N LEU A 116 -11.78 -1.19 -0.15
CA LEU A 116 -11.26 -1.72 1.12
C LEU A 116 -12.36 -1.80 2.18
N PRO A 117 -12.31 -2.79 3.09
CA PRO A 117 -13.08 -2.73 4.32
C PRO A 117 -12.50 -1.67 5.28
N SER A 118 -13.30 -1.16 6.22
CA SER A 118 -12.86 -0.11 7.16
C SER A 118 -11.65 -0.56 7.99
N ILE A 119 -11.60 -1.84 8.36
CA ILE A 119 -10.50 -2.46 9.10
C ILE A 119 -9.17 -2.43 8.34
N GLY A 120 -9.23 -2.50 7.00
CA GLY A 120 -8.07 -2.52 6.11
C GLY A 120 -7.54 -1.13 5.74
N LEU A 121 -8.21 -0.07 6.20
CA LEU A 121 -7.86 1.30 5.84
C LEU A 121 -6.47 1.67 6.37
N ASN A 122 -5.60 2.08 5.45
CA ASN A 122 -4.22 2.48 5.72
C ASN A 122 -3.90 3.85 5.08
N VAL A 123 -2.82 4.48 5.55
CA VAL A 123 -2.40 5.82 5.11
C VAL A 123 -1.97 5.82 3.64
N TYR A 124 -1.32 4.74 3.17
CA TYR A 124 -0.79 4.66 1.82
C TYR A 124 -1.90 4.72 0.77
N ASP A 125 -2.98 3.97 0.95
CA ASP A 125 -4.11 3.93 0.03
C ASP A 125 -4.89 5.25 0.02
N ILE A 126 -5.03 5.91 1.18
CA ILE A 126 -5.64 7.25 1.27
C ILE A 126 -4.83 8.28 0.47
N LEU A 127 -3.50 8.25 0.56
CA LEU A 127 -2.64 9.20 -0.14
C LEU A 127 -2.52 8.88 -1.64
N LYS A 128 -2.58 7.60 -2.01
CA LYS A 128 -2.50 7.15 -3.41
C LYS A 128 -3.78 7.46 -4.19
N ALA A 129 -4.93 7.45 -3.53
CA ALA A 129 -6.20 7.84 -4.13
C ALA A 129 -6.29 9.36 -4.24
N THR A 130 -6.91 9.84 -5.32
CA THR A 130 -7.30 11.25 -5.45
C THR A 130 -8.47 11.52 -4.52
N ASP A 131 -9.54 10.75 -4.65
CA ASP A 131 -10.77 10.89 -3.87
C ASP A 131 -11.01 9.67 -2.99
N VAL A 132 -11.55 9.91 -1.79
CA VAL A 132 -11.89 8.86 -0.83
C VAL A 132 -13.39 8.92 -0.56
N VAL A 133 -14.07 7.81 -0.79
CA VAL A 133 -15.51 7.66 -0.59
C VAL A 133 -15.75 6.68 0.56
N LEU A 134 -16.40 7.15 1.62
CA LEU A 134 -16.73 6.35 2.79
C LEU A 134 -18.25 6.12 2.85
N THR A 135 -18.68 4.91 3.22
CA THR A 135 -20.09 4.71 3.62
C THR A 135 -20.33 5.25 5.03
N VAL A 136 -21.58 5.61 5.35
CA VAL A 136 -21.98 6.02 6.70
C VAL A 136 -21.57 4.96 7.75
N ASP A 137 -21.78 3.68 7.42
CA ASP A 137 -21.38 2.56 8.27
C ASP A 137 -19.86 2.51 8.48
N ALA A 138 -19.08 2.73 7.40
CA ALA A 138 -17.62 2.76 7.50
C ALA A 138 -17.11 3.94 8.34
N VAL A 139 -17.79 5.09 8.31
CA VAL A 139 -17.45 6.23 9.17
C VAL A 139 -17.63 5.86 10.64
N ALA A 140 -18.77 5.27 11.01
CA ALA A 140 -19.03 4.84 12.38
C ALA A 140 -17.98 3.83 12.88
N ALA A 141 -17.63 2.84 12.05
CA ALA A 141 -16.59 1.86 12.38
C ALA A 141 -15.19 2.50 12.53
N LEU A 142 -14.87 3.50 11.71
CA LEU A 142 -13.61 4.23 11.81
C LEU A 142 -13.55 5.10 13.06
N GLU A 143 -14.64 5.73 13.46
CA GLU A 143 -14.72 6.51 14.70
C GLU A 143 -14.49 5.63 15.93
N GLU A 144 -15.10 4.44 15.99
CA GLU A 144 -14.86 3.48 17.07
C GLU A 144 -13.38 3.06 17.11
N ARG A 145 -12.80 2.71 15.94
CA ARG A 145 -11.40 2.28 15.84
C ARG A 145 -10.40 3.40 16.18
N LEU A 146 -10.74 4.64 15.85
CA LEU A 146 -9.87 5.80 16.02
C LEU A 146 -10.16 6.57 17.31
N SER A 147 -11.11 6.16 18.14
CA SER A 147 -11.35 6.73 19.47
C SER A 147 -10.62 5.95 20.58
N SER A 148 -10.51 4.61 20.45
CA SER A 148 -9.71 3.74 21.34
C SER A 148 -8.20 4.01 21.26
#